data_AF-A0A396LHE2-F1
#
_entry.id   AF-A0A396LHE2-F1
#
_cell.length_a   1.000
_cell.length_b   1.000
_cell.length_c   1.000
_cell.angle_alpha   90.00
_cell.angle_beta   90.00
_cell.angle_gamma   90.00
#
_symmetry.space_group_name_H-M   'P 1'
#
loop_
_entity.id
_entity.type
_entity.pdbx_description
1 polymer ?
#
loop_
_entity_poly.entity_id
_entity_poly.type
_entity_poly.pdbx_seq_one_letter_code
_entity_poly.pdbx_strand_id
1 'polypeptide(L)'
;MSDYQQLSMFTMNVDPITATCCMDGCPARASPVEPWMAALIPAGEYVVQIAGHPLVLRPMPGRQADIQRGHEYYHYMIGGRLYAGTFVGRDAR
;
A
#
# COMPACT_ATOMS: atom_id res chain seq x y z
N MET A 1 -9.73 -38.18 -18.09
CA MET A 1 -9.16 -38.27 -16.73
C MET A 1 -8.85 -36.85 -16.32
N SER A 2 -9.56 -36.29 -15.33
CA SER A 2 -9.27 -34.94 -14.84
C SER A 2 -8.01 -34.98 -14.00
N ASP A 3 -7.01 -34.20 -14.39
CA ASP A 3 -5.80 -34.02 -13.60
C ASP A 3 -6.15 -33.28 -12.29
N TYR A 4 -5.95 -33.95 -11.16
CA TYR A 4 -6.08 -33.32 -9.85
C TYR A 4 -4.71 -32.78 -9.44
N GLN A 5 -4.52 -31.47 -9.52
CA GLN A 5 -3.36 -30.81 -8.91
C GLN A 5 -3.63 -30.54 -7.43
N GLN A 6 -2.74 -31.06 -6.56
CA GLN A 6 -2.71 -30.71 -5.15
C GLN A 6 -2.20 -29.28 -4.99
N LEU A 7 -3.08 -28.37 -4.57
CA LEU A 7 -2.70 -27.01 -4.17
C LEU A 7 -2.16 -27.05 -2.74
N SER A 8 -0.87 -26.76 -2.56
CA SER A 8 -0.28 -26.63 -1.24
C SER A 8 -0.56 -25.24 -0.68
N MET A 9 -0.89 -25.12 0.61
CA MET A 9 -1.08 -23.80 1.23
C MET A 9 0.20 -22.95 1.20
N PHE A 10 1.37 -23.60 1.05
CA PHE A 10 2.68 -22.96 0.89
C PHE A 10 2.96 -22.43 -0.53
N THR A 11 2.15 -22.79 -1.53
CA THR A 11 2.32 -22.27 -2.91
C THR A 11 1.54 -20.98 -3.15
N MET A 12 0.79 -20.48 -2.17
CA MET A 12 0.22 -19.12 -2.20
C MET A 12 1.29 -18.08 -1.83
N ASN A 13 2.41 -18.08 -2.56
CA ASN A 13 3.31 -16.93 -2.57
C ASN A 13 2.61 -15.83 -3.35
N VAL A 14 1.74 -15.06 -2.68
CA VAL A 14 1.31 -13.78 -3.21
C VAL A 14 2.55 -12.90 -3.21
N ASP A 15 3.05 -12.59 -4.41
CA ASP A 15 4.20 -11.69 -4.54
C ASP A 15 3.93 -10.43 -3.71
N PRO A 16 4.87 -10.04 -2.83
CA PRO A 16 4.67 -8.89 -1.98
C PRO A 16 4.47 -7.64 -2.83
N ILE A 17 3.36 -6.95 -2.60
CA ILE A 17 3.06 -5.69 -3.27
C ILE A 17 4.13 -4.68 -2.85
N THR A 18 4.85 -4.14 -3.82
CA THR A 18 5.90 -3.14 -3.59
C THR A 18 5.37 -1.76 -3.91
N ALA A 19 5.52 -0.84 -2.97
CA ALA A 19 5.22 0.57 -3.10
C ALA A 19 6.52 1.37 -3.18
N THR A 20 6.70 2.20 -4.21
CA THR A 20 7.89 3.03 -4.37
C THR A 20 7.59 4.45 -3.90
N CYS A 21 8.34 4.94 -2.90
CA CYS A 21 8.18 6.30 -2.37
C CYS A 21 8.51 7.35 -3.45
N CYS A 22 7.65 8.36 -3.59
CA CYS A 22 7.81 9.38 -4.62
C CYS A 22 8.91 10.41 -4.31
N MET A 23 9.38 10.49 -3.06
CA MET A 23 10.44 11.41 -2.63
C MET A 23 11.85 10.90 -2.93
N ASP A 24 12.14 9.66 -2.56
CA ASP A 24 13.49 9.06 -2.59
C ASP A 24 13.60 7.82 -3.48
N GLY A 25 12.47 7.33 -4.01
CA GLY A 25 12.44 6.11 -4.82
C GLY A 25 12.64 4.83 -4.00
N CYS A 26 12.66 4.91 -2.67
CA CYS A 26 12.87 3.73 -1.83
C CYS A 26 11.65 2.80 -1.90
N PRO A 27 11.87 1.48 -2.12
CA PRO A 27 10.79 0.50 -2.09
C PRO A 27 10.35 0.24 -0.65
N ALA A 28 9.04 0.10 -0.46
CA ALA A 28 8.41 -0.28 0.79
C ALA A 28 7.42 -1.41 0.55
N ARG A 29 7.27 -2.30 1.53
CA ARG A 29 6.28 -3.37 1.47
C ARG A 29 4.89 -2.78 1.71
N ALA A 30 3.98 -3.00 0.78
CA ALA A 30 2.57 -2.69 0.91
C ALA A 30 1.78 -3.96 1.24
N SER A 31 0.71 -3.80 2.01
CA SER A 31 -0.26 -4.87 2.30
C SER A 31 -1.67 -4.30 2.14
N PRO A 32 -2.70 -5.12 1.87
CA PRO A 32 -4.08 -4.64 1.88
C PRO A 32 -4.44 -3.98 3.21
N VAL A 33 -5.29 -2.95 3.19
CA VAL A 33 -5.76 -2.30 4.41
C VAL A 33 -6.55 -3.27 5.31
N GLU A 34 -6.37 -3.15 6.62
CA GLU A 34 -7.22 -3.84 7.59
C GLU A 34 -8.60 -3.14 7.70
N PRO A 35 -9.67 -3.84 8.14
CA PRO A 35 -11.02 -3.27 8.23
C PRO A 35 -11.10 -1.97 9.04
N TRP A 36 -10.33 -1.86 10.13
CA TRP A 36 -10.32 -0.64 10.96
C TRP A 36 -9.67 0.54 10.24
N MET A 37 -8.66 0.30 9.39
CA MET A 37 -8.02 1.33 8.58
C MET A 37 -8.97 1.81 7.49
N ALA A 38 -9.69 0.87 6.85
CA ALA A 38 -10.69 1.17 5.83
C ALA A 38 -11.87 1.99 6.38
N ALA A 39 -12.21 1.81 7.66
CA ALA A 39 -13.22 2.63 8.33
C ALA A 39 -12.76 4.09 8.53
N LEU A 40 -11.45 4.34 8.65
CA LEU A 40 -10.88 5.68 8.82
C LEU A 40 -10.62 6.38 7.48
N ILE A 41 -10.12 5.64 6.48
CA ILE A 41 -9.77 6.15 5.17
C ILE A 41 -10.63 5.45 4.11
N PRO A 42 -11.77 6.06 3.72
CA PRO A 42 -12.56 5.57 2.62
C PRO A 42 -11.71 5.46 1.34
N ALA A 43 -11.89 4.34 0.63
CA ALA A 43 -11.09 3.97 -0.55
C ALA A 43 -9.59 3.75 -0.31
N GLY A 44 -9.13 3.61 0.94
CA GLY A 44 -7.79 3.08 1.21
C GLY A 44 -7.66 1.66 0.63
N GLU A 45 -6.64 1.43 -0.19
CA GLU A 45 -6.40 0.12 -0.82
C GLU A 45 -5.26 -0.63 -0.11
N TYR A 46 -4.18 0.10 0.21
CA TYR A 46 -2.98 -0.47 0.80
C TYR A 46 -2.53 0.25 2.06
N VAL A 47 -1.66 -0.40 2.84
CA VAL A 47 -0.96 0.18 3.97
C VAL A 47 0.54 -0.11 3.84
N VAL A 48 1.34 0.91 4.13
CA VAL A 48 2.80 0.82 4.28
C VAL A 48 3.15 1.14 5.72
N GLN A 49 4.09 0.42 6.31
CA GLN A 49 4.58 0.69 7.67
C GLN A 49 5.79 1.60 7.61
N ILE A 50 5.69 2.79 8.21
CA ILE A 50 6.79 3.76 8.30
C ILE A 50 7.14 3.96 9.77
N ALA A 51 8.32 3.48 10.17
CA ALA A 51 8.79 3.55 11.56
C ALA A 51 7.75 3.01 12.58
N GLY A 52 6.99 1.98 12.23
CA GLY A 52 5.95 1.39 13.09
C GLY A 52 4.59 2.09 13.04
N HIS A 53 4.43 3.12 12.22
CA HIS A 53 3.17 3.81 12.01
C HIS A 53 2.54 3.44 10.66
N PRO A 54 1.26 3.05 10.63
CA PRO A 54 0.59 2.68 9.38
C PRO A 54 0.25 3.93 8.56
N LEU A 55 0.74 3.96 7.33
CA LEU A 55 0.41 4.93 6.30
C LEU A 55 -0.55 4.27 5.30
N VAL A 56 -1.83 4.65 5.35
CA VAL A 56 -2.85 4.12 4.45
C VAL A 56 -2.79 4.84 3.11
N LEU A 57 -2.63 4.08 2.04
CA LEU A 57 -2.51 4.54 0.67
C LEU A 57 -3.88 4.49 -0.02
N ARG A 58 -4.36 5.66 -0.42
CA ARG A 58 -5.56 5.83 -1.23
C ARG A 58 -5.17 6.19 -2.67
N PRO A 59 -5.75 5.56 -3.70
CA PRO A 59 -5.45 5.90 -5.08
C PRO A 59 -5.78 7.37 -5.35
N MET A 60 -4.92 8.02 -6.12
CA MET A 60 -5.08 9.42 -6.51
C MET A 60 -4.95 9.54 -8.03
N PRO A 61 -5.82 10.31 -8.71
CA PRO A 61 -5.62 10.60 -10.13
C PRO A 61 -4.36 11.43 -10.34
N GLY A 62 -3.71 11.25 -11.50
CA GLY A 62 -2.52 12.01 -11.88
C GLY A 62 -1.26 11.16 -11.94
N ARG A 63 -0.13 11.84 -12.03
CA ARG A 63 1.22 11.25 -12.16
C ARG A 63 2.12 11.78 -11.05
N GLN A 64 3.23 11.09 -10.82
CA GLN A 64 4.24 11.55 -9.86
C GLN A 64 4.72 12.98 -10.12
N ALA A 65 4.79 13.41 -11.39
CA ALA A 65 5.18 14.78 -11.77
C ALA A 65 4.17 15.86 -11.34
N ASP A 66 2.93 15.48 -11.03
CA ASP A 66 1.87 16.40 -10.61
C ASP A 66 1.86 16.62 -9.08
N ILE A 67 2.70 15.91 -8.34
CA ILE A 67 2.79 16.05 -6.88
C ILE A 67 3.39 17.43 -6.57
N GLN A 68 2.70 18.17 -5.71
CA GLN A 68 3.21 19.44 -5.21
C GLN A 68 4.54 19.24 -4.48
N ARG A 69 5.54 20.08 -4.78
CA ARG A 69 6.84 20.03 -4.11
C ARG A 69 6.69 20.06 -2.59
N GLY A 70 7.43 19.18 -1.93
CA GLY A 70 7.39 18.99 -0.48
C GLY A 70 6.30 18.02 -0.01
N HIS A 71 5.46 17.48 -0.90
CA HIS A 71 4.41 16.50 -0.57
C HIS A 71 4.76 15.08 -1.03
N GLU A 72 5.91 14.88 -1.67
CA GLU A 72 6.33 13.59 -2.24
C GLU A 72 6.52 12.51 -1.16
N TYR A 73 6.81 12.91 0.08
CA TYR A 73 7.18 12.01 1.19
C TYR A 73 6.05 11.07 1.66
N TYR A 74 4.79 11.37 1.34
CA TYR A 74 3.65 10.51 1.65
C TYR A 74 2.97 9.96 0.39
N HIS A 75 3.56 10.15 -0.80
CA HIS A 75 3.05 9.60 -2.03
C HIS A 75 3.85 8.37 -2.46
N TYR A 76 3.14 7.40 -3.03
CA TYR A 76 3.72 6.13 -3.46
C TYR A 76 3.20 5.71 -4.84
N MET A 77 4.07 5.06 -5.60
CA MET A 77 3.71 4.37 -6.84
C MET A 77 3.56 2.87 -6.57
N ILE A 78 2.43 2.27 -6.95
CA ILE A 78 2.21 0.82 -6.92
C ILE A 78 1.66 0.41 -8.28
N GLY A 79 2.35 -0.48 -8.99
CA GLY A 79 1.89 -0.97 -10.31
C GLY A 79 1.61 0.15 -11.32
N GLY A 80 2.35 1.26 -11.27
CA GLY A 80 2.16 2.42 -12.14
C GLY A 80 1.01 3.36 -11.75
N ARG A 81 0.25 3.06 -10.69
CA ARG A 81 -0.78 3.94 -10.12
C ARG A 81 -0.19 4.77 -8.98
N LEU A 82 -0.59 6.04 -8.92
CA LEU A 82 -0.23 6.97 -7.85
C LEU A 82 -1.17 6.81 -6.65
N TYR A 83 -0.60 6.85 -5.45
CA TYR A 83 -1.30 6.81 -4.18
C TYR A 83 -0.88 7.97 -3.29
N ALA A 84 -1.83 8.53 -2.58
CA ALA A 84 -1.61 9.48 -1.49
C ALA A 84 -1.79 8.77 -0.14
N GLY A 85 -0.79 8.89 0.72
CA GLY A 85 -0.75 8.31 2.05
C GLY A 85 -1.39 9.20 3.10
N THR A 86 -2.08 8.59 4.06
CA THR A 86 -2.55 9.24 5.28
C THR A 86 -2.17 8.38 6.48
N PHE A 87 -1.44 8.95 7.44
CA PHE A 87 -1.09 8.23 8.66
C PHE A 87 -2.35 8.01 9.50
N VAL A 88 -2.53 6.78 9.96
CA VAL A 88 -3.63 6.43 10.86
C VAL A 88 -3.10 5.83 12.15
N GLY A 89 -3.94 5.83 13.17
CA GLY A 89 -3.63 5.24 14.46
C GLY A 89 -4.90 4.69 15.09
N ARG A 90 -4.74 3.76 15.99
CA ARG A 90 -5.76 3.35 16.95
C ARG A 90 -5.12 3.38 18.33
N ASP A 91 -5.90 3.73 19.35
CA ASP A 91 -5.38 3.76 20.71
C ASP A 91 -4.79 2.40 21.08
N ALA A 92 -3.57 2.42 21.63
CA ALA A 92 -2.98 1.27 22.30
C ALA A 92 -3.76 1.11 23.62
N ARG A 93 -4.71 0.19 23.62
CA ARG A 93 -5.43 -0.17 24.83
C ARG A 93 -4.52 -0.85 25.83
#